data_AF-A0A9D6H7G3-F1
#
_entry.id   AF-A0A9D6H7G3-F1
#
_cell.length_a   1.000
_cell.length_b   1.000
_cell.length_c   1.000
_cell.angle_alpha   90.00
_cell.angle_beta   90.00
_cell.angle_gamma   90.00
#
_symmetry.space_group_name_H-M   'P 1'
#
loop_
_entity.id
_entity.type
_entity.pdbx_description
1 polymer ?
#
loop_
_entity_poly.entity_id
_entity_poly.type
_entity_poly.pdbx_seq_one_letter_code
_entity_poly.pdbx_strand_id
1 'polypeptide(L)'
;MDLLQSVPFEPILAETQALWERMSGTREKRTLDVIVGLQWGLCIGATIQASRMTAEAFGGDAGLEAEASAETPCAECEGSGRAWWLGLIRTRCGACGGRGVRRG
;
A
#
# COMPACT_ATOMS: atom_id res chain seq x y z
N MET A 1 14.39 31.38 24.85
CA MET A 1 15.10 30.18 25.35
C MET A 1 14.87 29.09 24.33
N ASP A 2 15.71 29.05 23.30
CA ASP A 2 15.67 28.06 22.22
C ASP A 2 16.57 26.88 22.59
N LEU A 3 15.99 25.84 23.17
CA LEU A 3 16.66 24.57 23.51
C LEU A 3 16.16 23.40 22.65
N LEU A 4 15.76 23.69 21.41
CA LEU A 4 15.58 22.68 20.35
C LEU A 4 16.74 22.82 19.36
N GLN A 5 17.97 22.73 19.86
CA GLN A 5 19.12 22.46 19.00
C GLN A 5 18.86 21.10 18.36
N SER A 6 18.56 21.14 17.05
CA SER A 6 18.42 20.00 16.17
C SER A 6 19.58 19.05 16.39
N VAL A 7 19.33 17.96 17.10
CA VAL A 7 20.25 16.82 17.11
C VAL A 7 20.34 16.37 15.64
N PRO A 8 21.55 16.37 15.04
CA PRO A 8 21.68 15.93 13.65
C PRO A 8 21.21 14.47 13.60
N PHE A 9 20.13 14.24 12.87
CA PHE A 9 19.49 12.93 12.79
C PHE A 9 20.34 11.96 11.97
N GLU A 10 21.11 12.47 11.00
CA GLU A 10 21.97 11.66 10.15
C GLU A 10 22.99 10.77 10.89
N PRO A 11 23.81 11.26 11.84
CA PRO A 11 24.77 10.42 12.54
C PRO A 11 24.11 9.34 13.41
N ILE A 12 22.99 9.67 14.07
CA ILE A 12 22.26 8.70 14.89
C ILE A 12 21.65 7.61 14.01
N LEU A 13 21.09 7.99 12.86
CA LEU A 13 20.52 7.05 11.91
C LEU A 13 21.61 6.11 11.36
N ALA A 14 22.78 6.64 11.00
CA ALA A 14 23.90 5.86 10.48
C ALA A 14 24.43 4.85 11.52
N GLU A 15 24.60 5.27 12.78
CA GLU A 15 25.03 4.36 13.85
C GLU A 15 23.99 3.28 14.16
N THR A 16 22.71 3.66 14.15
CA THR A 16 21.60 2.72 14.36
C THR A 16 21.51 1.70 13.24
N GLN A 17 21.68 2.13 11.97
CA GLN A 17 21.73 1.23 10.82
C GLN A 17 22.92 0.28 10.89
N ALA A 18 24.11 0.76 11.24
CA ALA A 18 25.29 -0.09 11.38
C ALA A 18 25.12 -1.14 12.50
N LEU A 19 24.54 -0.76 13.64
CA LEU A 19 24.19 -1.70 14.71
C LEU A 19 23.15 -2.73 14.24
N TRP A 20 22.14 -2.29 13.50
CA TRP A 20 21.10 -3.15 12.95
C TRP A 20 21.63 -4.18 11.94
N GLU A 21 22.59 -3.79 11.10
CA GLU A 21 23.27 -4.68 10.17
C GLU A 21 24.16 -5.70 10.92
N ARG A 22 24.86 -5.27 11.98
CA ARG A 22 25.64 -6.18 12.84
C ARG A 22 24.80 -7.22 13.55
N MET A 23 23.53 -6.90 13.87
CA MET A 23 22.57 -7.85 14.44
C MET A 23 21.93 -8.76 13.37
N SER A 24 22.31 -8.67 12.09
CA SER A 24 21.73 -9.51 11.03
C SER A 24 21.90 -11.01 11.30
N GLY A 25 20.81 -11.77 11.14
CA GLY A 25 20.78 -13.21 11.38
C GLY A 25 20.54 -13.65 12.83
N THR A 26 20.54 -12.74 13.80
CA THR A 26 20.24 -13.10 15.20
C THR A 26 18.73 -13.33 15.41
N ARG A 27 18.39 -14.08 16.47
CA ARG A 27 16.99 -14.25 16.89
C ARG A 27 16.37 -12.92 17.36
N GLU A 28 17.18 -12.06 17.97
CA GLU A 28 16.76 -10.76 18.49
C GLU A 28 16.32 -9.81 17.38
N LYS A 29 17.08 -9.74 16.28
CA LYS A 29 16.68 -8.94 15.11
C LYS A 29 15.36 -9.41 14.51
N ARG A 30 15.17 -10.72 14.35
CA ARG A 30 13.91 -11.29 13.84
C ARG A 30 12.72 -10.94 14.74
N THR A 31 12.89 -10.97 16.05
CA THR A 31 11.84 -10.55 16.99
C THR A 31 11.54 -9.06 16.84
N LEU A 32 12.55 -8.22 16.70
CA LEU A 32 12.38 -6.78 16.47
C LEU A 32 11.69 -6.49 15.13
N ASP A 33 12.08 -7.18 14.05
CA ASP A 33 11.41 -7.10 12.75
C ASP A 33 9.91 -7.40 12.85
N VAL A 34 9.54 -8.45 13.60
CA VAL A 34 8.15 -8.84 13.83
C VAL A 34 7.41 -7.77 14.64
N ILE A 35 7.99 -7.29 15.74
CA ILE A 35 7.35 -6.26 16.59
C ILE A 35 7.13 -4.97 15.80
N VAL A 36 8.15 -4.50 15.09
CA VAL A 36 8.08 -3.29 14.26
C VAL A 36 7.04 -3.48 13.16
N GLY A 37 7.04 -4.63 12.47
CA GLY A 37 6.05 -4.95 11.45
C GLY A 37 4.61 -4.96 11.97
N LEU A 38 4.37 -5.56 13.14
CA LEU A 38 3.06 -5.56 13.80
C LEU A 38 2.61 -4.16 14.18
N GLN A 39 3.50 -3.34 14.73
CA GLN A 39 3.21 -1.95 15.09
C GLN A 39 2.81 -1.13 13.86
N TRP A 40 3.56 -1.24 12.75
CA TRP A 40 3.21 -0.57 11.49
C TRP A 40 1.85 -1.04 10.95
N GLY A 41 1.58 -2.34 10.98
CA GLY A 41 0.30 -2.91 10.57
C GLY A 41 -0.88 -2.34 11.37
N LEU A 42 -0.74 -2.23 12.69
CA LEU A 42 -1.75 -1.65 13.56
C LEU A 42 -1.98 -0.15 13.28
N CYS A 43 -0.90 0.63 13.10
CA CYS A 43 -1.02 2.04 12.74
C CYS A 43 -1.75 2.24 11.41
N ILE A 44 -1.36 1.50 10.37
CA ILE A 44 -2.00 1.59 9.05
C ILE A 44 -3.47 1.18 9.12
N GLY A 45 -3.77 0.08 9.82
CA GLY A 45 -5.15 -0.38 10.02
C GLY A 45 -6.01 0.66 10.73
N ALA A 46 -5.49 1.28 11.80
CA ALA A 46 -6.15 2.34 12.52
C ALA A 46 -6.40 3.58 11.64
N THR A 47 -5.43 3.96 10.79
CA THR A 47 -5.60 5.06 9.84
C THR A 47 -6.70 4.78 8.83
N ILE A 48 -6.72 3.58 8.24
CA ILE A 48 -7.77 3.19 7.27
C ILE A 48 -9.15 3.22 7.94
N GLN A 49 -9.26 2.70 9.15
CA GLN A 49 -10.53 2.67 9.87
C GLN A 49 -11.00 4.07 10.27
N ALA A 50 -10.08 4.95 10.69
CA ALA A 50 -10.37 6.36 10.92
C ALA A 50 -10.86 7.05 9.63
N SER A 51 -10.22 6.80 8.48
CA SER A 51 -10.64 7.35 7.19
C SER A 51 -12.03 6.88 6.78
N ARG A 52 -12.39 5.62 7.06
CA ARG A 52 -13.75 5.09 6.79
C ARG A 52 -14.80 5.75 7.66
N MET A 53 -14.56 5.87 8.95
CA MET A 53 -15.48 6.56 9.87
C MET A 53 -15.69 8.03 9.46
N THR A 54 -14.63 8.72 9.01
CA THR A 54 -14.77 10.08 8.48
C THR A 54 -15.53 10.12 7.15
N ALA A 55 -15.35 9.15 6.26
CA ALA A 55 -16.11 9.09 5.01
C ALA A 55 -17.61 8.86 5.26
N GLU A 56 -17.96 8.03 6.25
CA GLU A 56 -19.35 7.81 6.67
C GLU A 56 -19.94 9.04 7.39
N ALA A 57 -19.15 9.74 8.19
CA ALA A 57 -19.59 10.93 8.92
C ALA A 57 -19.82 12.16 8.04
N PHE A 58 -19.14 12.26 6.89
CA PHE A 58 -19.23 13.40 5.96
C PHE A 58 -19.84 13.04 4.59
N GLY A 59 -20.25 11.78 4.38
CA GLY A 59 -20.77 11.25 3.11
C GLY A 59 -22.27 11.49 2.88
N GLY A 60 -22.72 12.74 2.94
CA GLY A 60 -24.04 13.14 2.44
C GLY A 60 -23.96 13.57 0.96
N ASP A 61 -24.63 12.82 0.08
CA ASP A 61 -25.15 13.17 -1.27
C ASP A 61 -24.45 14.28 -2.09
N ALA A 62 -23.18 14.13 -2.44
CA ALA A 62 -22.57 14.92 -3.52
C ALA A 62 -22.29 14.01 -4.73
N GLY A 63 -23.12 14.16 -5.76
CA GLY A 63 -23.09 13.38 -6.99
C GLY A 63 -21.75 13.43 -7.70
N LEU A 64 -21.22 12.24 -7.97
CA LEU A 64 -20.37 11.97 -9.11
C LEU A 64 -21.21 11.11 -10.06
N GLU A 65 -22.01 11.77 -10.89
CA GLU A 65 -22.37 11.23 -12.21
C GLU A 65 -21.04 11.13 -12.98
N ALA A 66 -20.26 10.09 -12.68
CA ALA A 66 -19.27 9.61 -13.62
C ALA A 66 -20.09 9.04 -14.76
N GLU A 67 -20.06 9.72 -15.91
CA GLU A 67 -20.49 9.12 -17.17
C GLU A 67 -19.99 7.68 -17.20
N ALA A 68 -20.92 6.74 -17.05
CA ALA A 68 -20.67 5.34 -17.30
C ALA A 68 -20.45 5.22 -18.81
N SER A 69 -19.27 5.64 -19.26
CA SER A 69 -18.71 5.23 -20.54
C SER A 69 -18.91 3.72 -20.61
N ALA A 70 -19.60 3.27 -21.65
CA ALA A 70 -20.07 1.90 -21.87
C ALA A 70 -18.93 0.88 -22.09
N GLU A 71 -17.80 1.06 -21.43
CA GLU A 71 -16.67 0.15 -21.40
C GLU A 71 -16.93 -0.89 -20.31
N THR A 72 -17.45 -2.04 -20.74
CA THR A 72 -17.71 -3.16 -19.83
C THR A 72 -16.37 -3.77 -19.39
N PRO A 73 -16.12 -3.94 -18.08
CA PRO A 73 -14.87 -4.53 -17.59
C PRO A 73 -14.69 -5.93 -18.16
N CYS A 74 -13.48 -6.25 -18.57
CA CYS A 74 -13.16 -7.55 -19.15
C CYS A 74 -13.23 -8.62 -18.04
N ALA A 75 -14.25 -9.48 -18.08
CA ALA A 75 -14.47 -10.53 -17.08
C ALA A 75 -13.25 -11.45 -16.88
N GLU A 76 -12.48 -11.74 -17.93
CA GLU A 76 -11.30 -12.62 -17.83
C GLU A 76 -10.10 -12.02 -17.07
N CYS A 77 -10.04 -10.71 -16.90
CA CYS A 77 -8.97 -10.07 -16.14
C CYS A 77 -9.48 -9.10 -15.08
N GLU A 78 -10.80 -9.11 -14.83
CA GLU A 78 -11.50 -8.27 -13.85
C GLU A 78 -11.10 -6.79 -13.93
N GLY A 79 -10.97 -6.25 -15.15
CA GLY A 79 -10.57 -4.85 -15.32
C GLY A 79 -9.06 -4.59 -15.30
N SER A 80 -8.24 -5.56 -14.87
CA SER A 80 -6.79 -5.33 -14.68
C SER A 80 -5.96 -5.28 -15.97
N GLY A 81 -6.54 -5.72 -17.09
CA GLY A 81 -5.86 -5.83 -18.39
C GLY A 81 -4.79 -6.91 -18.44
N ARG A 82 -4.65 -7.72 -17.40
CA ARG A 82 -3.56 -8.69 -17.28
C ARG A 82 -4.10 -10.05 -16.86
N ALA A 83 -3.66 -11.09 -17.55
CA ALA A 83 -3.99 -12.46 -17.18
C ALA A 83 -2.97 -12.94 -16.14
N TRP A 84 -3.47 -13.56 -15.08
CA TRP A 84 -2.64 -14.19 -14.07
C TRP A 84 -2.49 -15.66 -14.42
N TRP A 85 -1.29 -16.08 -14.82
CA TRP A 85 -0.94 -17.48 -14.86
C TRP A 85 -0.22 -17.83 -13.57
N LEU A 86 -0.84 -18.70 -12.76
CA LEU A 86 -0.26 -19.25 -11.51
C LEU A 86 0.31 -18.19 -10.56
N GLY A 87 -0.37 -17.05 -10.42
CA GLY A 87 -0.05 -16.01 -9.42
C GLY A 87 1.27 -15.24 -9.62
N LEU A 88 2.04 -15.49 -10.68
CA LEU A 88 3.42 -14.98 -10.77
C LEU A 88 3.77 -14.28 -12.08
N ILE A 89 3.05 -14.53 -13.18
CA ILE A 89 3.37 -13.94 -14.49
C ILE A 89 2.23 -13.03 -14.95
N ARG A 90 2.54 -11.75 -15.17
CA ARG A 90 1.62 -10.72 -15.68
C ARG A 90 1.72 -10.61 -17.20
N THR A 91 1.04 -11.48 -17.94
CA THR A 91 0.89 -11.32 -19.40
C THR A 91 -0.30 -10.42 -19.71
N ARG A 92 -0.29 -9.77 -20.89
CA ARG A 92 -1.47 -9.01 -21.35
C ARG A 92 -2.65 -9.97 -21.47
N CYS A 93 -3.81 -9.57 -20.95
CA CYS A 93 -5.02 -10.35 -21.13
C CYS A 93 -5.38 -10.42 -22.62
N GLY A 94 -5.44 -11.63 -23.17
CA GLY A 94 -5.77 -11.86 -24.58
C GLY A 94 -7.15 -11.33 -24.95
N ALA A 95 -8.16 -11.52 -24.09
CA ALA A 95 -9.54 -11.15 -24.38
C ALA A 95 -9.82 -9.64 -24.49
N CYS A 96 -9.01 -8.80 -23.85
CA CYS A 96 -9.09 -7.34 -23.97
C CYS A 96 -7.84 -6.71 -24.60
N GLY A 97 -6.89 -7.53 -25.08
CA GLY A 97 -5.61 -7.07 -25.64
C GLY A 97 -4.74 -6.27 -24.66
N GLY A 98 -4.96 -6.39 -23.36
CA GLY A 98 -4.25 -5.63 -22.34
C GLY A 98 -4.96 -4.38 -21.82
N ARG A 99 -6.15 -4.04 -22.33
CA ARG A 99 -6.85 -2.79 -21.99
C ARG A 99 -7.67 -2.82 -20.70
N GLY A 100 -7.96 -4.00 -20.16
CA GLY A 100 -8.78 -4.16 -18.96
C GLY A 100 -10.28 -4.03 -19.22
N VAL A 101 -10.68 -3.36 -20.29
CA VAL A 101 -12.07 -3.20 -20.71
C VAL A 101 -12.29 -3.78 -22.10
N ARG A 102 -13.51 -4.25 -22.37
CA ARG A 102 -13.97 -4.56 -23.71
C ARG A 102 -14.83 -3.39 -24.20
N ARG A 103 -14.57 -2.94 -25.43
CA ARG A 103 -15.53 -2.06 -26.12
C ARG A 103 -16.69 -2.95 -26.55
N GLY A 104 -17.90 -2.60 -26.12
CA GLY A 104 -19.13 -3.15 -26.69
C GLY A 104 -19.27 -2.77 -28.15
#